data_AF-A0A2V7ZA03-F1
#
_entry.id   AF-A0A2V7ZA03-F1
#
_cell.length_a   1.000
_cell.length_b   1.000
_cell.length_c   1.000
_cell.angle_alpha   90.00
_cell.angle_beta   90.00
_cell.angle_gamma   90.00
#
_symmetry.space_group_name_H-M   'P 1'
#
loop_
_entity.id
_entity.type
_entity.pdbx_description
1 polymer ?
#
loop_
_entity_poly.entity_id
_entity_poly.type
_entity_poly.pdbx_seq_one_letter_code
_entity_poly.pdbx_strand_id
1 'polypeptide(L)'
;RSVDEVPAQAISMTVRQILKSREVICVVPDARKADAVKASVDGDVSPMAPASILQTHANTTLYLDRDSAALLASASRGEILESDES
;
A
#
# COMPACT_ATOMS: atom_id res chain seq x y z
N ARG A 1 10.43 1.57 24.37
CA ARG A 1 9.43 0.48 24.38
C ARG A 1 10.15 -0.80 24.04
N SER A 2 10.05 -1.81 24.91
CA SER A 2 10.64 -3.13 24.65
C SER A 2 9.74 -3.92 23.70
N VAL A 3 10.30 -4.87 22.95
CA VAL A 3 9.52 -5.82 22.14
C VAL A 3 8.54 -6.63 23.02
N ASP A 4 8.92 -6.87 24.27
CA ASP A 4 8.11 -7.61 25.25
C ASP A 4 6.80 -6.89 25.65
N GLU A 5 6.68 -5.59 25.36
CA GLU A 5 5.48 -4.79 25.64
C GLU A 5 4.44 -4.89 24.52
N VAL A 6 4.76 -5.52 23.39
CA VAL A 6 3.87 -5.64 22.23
C VAL A 6 3.00 -6.90 22.37
N PRO A 7 1.67 -6.81 22.20
CA PRO A 7 0.79 -7.99 22.23
C PRO A 7 1.21 -9.05 21.20
N ALA A 8 1.32 -10.31 21.64
CA ALA A 8 1.69 -11.43 20.77
C ALA A 8 0.59 -11.83 19.77
N GLN A 9 -0.65 -11.36 19.96
CA GLN A 9 -1.80 -11.68 19.14
C GLN A 9 -2.66 -10.44 18.89
N ALA A 10 -3.30 -10.40 17.73
CA ALA A 10 -4.26 -9.36 17.36
C ALA A 10 -5.43 -9.98 16.59
N ILE A 11 -6.63 -9.41 16.78
CA ILE A 11 -7.79 -9.71 15.93
C ILE A 11 -7.75 -8.72 14.77
N SER A 12 -7.75 -9.24 13.54
CA SER A 12 -7.71 -8.42 12.32
C SER A 12 -8.73 -8.90 11.29
N MET A 13 -9.02 -8.05 10.32
CA MET A 13 -9.83 -8.41 9.16
C MET A 13 -9.04 -9.32 8.20
N THR A 14 -9.74 -10.25 7.56
CA THR A 14 -9.14 -11.04 6.49
C THR A 14 -9.10 -10.25 5.18
N VAL A 15 -8.12 -10.57 4.33
CA VAL A 15 -7.99 -10.00 2.98
C VAL A 15 -9.31 -10.10 2.19
N ARG A 16 -9.98 -11.25 2.26
CA ARG A 16 -11.28 -11.47 1.59
C ARG A 16 -12.37 -10.50 2.05
N GLN A 17 -12.34 -10.06 3.30
CA GLN A 17 -13.33 -9.08 3.80
C GLN A 17 -12.96 -7.66 3.37
N ILE A 18 -11.66 -7.31 3.34
CA ILE A 18 -11.19 -6.02 2.83
C ILE A 18 -11.60 -5.84 1.36
N LEU A 19 -11.46 -6.89 0.55
CA LEU A 19 -11.82 -6.88 -0.88
C LEU A 19 -13.32 -6.79 -1.17
N LYS A 20 -14.19 -6.92 -0.15
CA LYS A 20 -15.64 -6.69 -0.32
C LYS A 20 -16.03 -5.22 -0.19
N SER A 21 -15.10 -4.36 0.25
CA SER A 21 -15.34 -2.92 0.31
C SER A 21 -15.64 -2.39 -1.08
N ARG A 22 -16.52 -1.38 -1.18
CA ARG A 22 -16.81 -0.71 -2.45
C ARG A 22 -15.60 0.05 -3.00
N GLU A 23 -14.73 0.50 -2.11
CA GLU A 23 -13.57 1.32 -2.40
C GLU A 23 -12.50 1.08 -1.34
N VAL A 24 -11.25 1.01 -1.77
CA VAL A 24 -10.09 0.84 -0.88
C VAL A 24 -9.13 2.00 -1.09
N ILE A 25 -8.86 2.74 -0.02
CA ILE A 25 -7.90 3.84 -0.03
C ILE A 25 -6.72 3.46 0.86
N CYS A 26 -5.52 3.53 0.32
CA CYS A 26 -4.28 3.29 1.05
C CYS A 26 -3.41 4.54 1.04
N VAL A 27 -2.95 4.97 2.22
CA VAL A 27 -2.05 6.12 2.36
C VAL A 27 -0.72 5.60 2.89
N VAL A 28 0.34 5.75 2.09
CA VAL A 28 1.61 5.03 2.32
C VAL A 28 2.80 5.99 2.18
N PRO A 29 3.01 6.93 3.13
CA PRO A 29 4.17 7.83 3.09
C PRO A 29 5.44 7.12 3.58
N ASP A 30 6.60 7.76 3.39
CA ASP A 30 7.94 7.37 3.89
C ASP A 30 8.69 6.35 3.02
N ALA A 31 9.98 6.66 2.76
CA ALA A 31 10.90 5.85 1.96
C ALA A 31 11.00 4.39 2.41
N ARG A 32 10.84 4.11 3.71
CA ARG A 32 10.93 2.74 4.27
C ARG A 32 9.84 1.81 3.73
N LYS A 33 8.82 2.35 3.07
CA LYS A 33 7.73 1.58 2.46
C LYS A 33 7.88 1.41 0.95
N ALA A 34 8.90 1.99 0.32
CA ALA A 34 9.06 1.98 -1.14
C ALA A 34 9.12 0.57 -1.74
N ASP A 35 9.82 -0.37 -1.09
CA ASP A 35 9.86 -1.77 -1.52
C ASP A 35 8.49 -2.44 -1.43
N ALA A 36 7.74 -2.17 -0.36
CA ALA A 36 6.40 -2.72 -0.17
C ALA A 36 5.42 -2.16 -1.21
N VAL A 37 5.53 -0.86 -1.54
CA VAL A 37 4.75 -0.20 -2.60
C VAL A 37 5.06 -0.84 -3.95
N LYS A 38 6.35 -0.96 -4.32
CA LYS A 38 6.77 -1.63 -5.55
C LYS A 38 6.24 -3.06 -5.63
N ALA A 39 6.39 -3.85 -4.57
CA ALA A 39 5.88 -5.22 -4.54
C ALA A 39 4.34 -5.29 -4.67
N SER A 40 3.63 -4.29 -4.16
CA SER A 40 2.16 -4.25 -4.20
C SER A 40 1.60 -3.78 -5.54
N VAL A 41 2.33 -2.95 -6.28
CA VAL A 41 1.87 -2.36 -7.56
C VAL A 41 2.46 -3.07 -8.76
N ASP A 42 3.77 -3.31 -8.77
CA ASP A 42 4.51 -3.83 -9.92
C ASP A 42 4.85 -5.33 -9.78
N GLY A 43 4.61 -5.91 -8.60
CA GLY A 43 4.90 -7.32 -8.31
C GLY A 43 3.72 -8.24 -8.60
N ASP A 44 3.99 -9.55 -8.66
CA ASP A 44 2.95 -10.57 -8.75
C ASP A 44 2.06 -10.60 -7.50
N VAL A 45 0.79 -10.95 -7.70
CA VAL A 45 -0.15 -11.19 -6.60
C VAL A 45 0.33 -12.37 -5.75
N SER A 46 0.75 -12.10 -4.52
CA SER A 46 1.41 -13.08 -3.65
C SER A 46 1.09 -12.88 -2.16
N PRO A 47 0.92 -13.96 -1.38
CA PRO A 47 0.80 -13.89 0.08
C PRO A 47 2.02 -13.27 0.78
N MET A 48 3.19 -13.25 0.13
CA MET A 48 4.40 -12.60 0.67
C MET A 48 4.35 -11.07 0.61
N ALA A 49 3.49 -10.53 -0.26
CA ALA A 49 3.17 -9.11 -0.34
C ALA A 49 1.65 -8.94 -0.30
N PRO A 50 0.99 -9.01 0.88
CA PRO A 50 -0.47 -9.12 0.97
C PRO A 50 -1.24 -8.01 0.25
N ALA A 51 -0.69 -6.80 0.16
CA ALA A 51 -1.32 -5.68 -0.53
C ALA A 51 -1.31 -5.81 -2.07
N SER A 52 -0.51 -6.71 -2.65
CA SER A 52 -0.53 -7.02 -4.09
C SER A 52 -1.90 -7.49 -4.59
N ILE A 53 -2.69 -8.13 -3.74
CA ILE A 53 -4.05 -8.57 -4.10
C ILE A 53 -4.98 -7.39 -4.44
N LEU A 54 -4.67 -6.18 -3.98
CA LEU A 54 -5.46 -5.00 -4.30
C LEU A 54 -5.44 -4.65 -5.80
N GLN A 55 -4.44 -5.13 -6.56
CA GLN A 55 -4.42 -5.05 -8.03
C GLN A 55 -5.66 -5.69 -8.68
N THR A 56 -6.31 -6.64 -7.98
CA THR A 56 -7.53 -7.32 -8.46
C THR A 56 -8.81 -6.56 -8.14
N HIS A 57 -8.74 -5.53 -7.30
CA HIS A 57 -9.90 -4.76 -6.87
C HIS A 57 -10.10 -3.56 -7.79
N ALA A 58 -11.27 -3.46 -8.40
CA ALA A 58 -11.54 -2.46 -9.45
C ALA A 58 -11.51 -1.00 -8.96
N ASN A 59 -11.65 -0.76 -7.65
CA ASN A 59 -11.72 0.57 -7.07
C ASN A 59 -10.75 0.71 -5.89
N THR A 60 -9.47 0.81 -6.21
CA THR A 60 -8.40 1.00 -5.24
C THR A 60 -7.53 2.19 -5.61
N THR A 61 -7.26 3.04 -4.62
CA THR A 61 -6.42 4.23 -4.77
C THR A 61 -5.30 4.21 -3.74
N LEU A 62 -4.05 4.37 -4.20
CA LEU A 62 -2.86 4.51 -3.36
C LEU A 62 -2.40 5.96 -3.40
N TYR A 63 -2.39 6.61 -2.23
CA TYR A 63 -1.77 7.92 -2.04
C TYR A 63 -0.34 7.72 -1.53
N LEU A 64 0.61 8.13 -2.36
CA LEU A 64 2.04 7.94 -2.16
C LEU A 64 2.71 9.31 -2.16
N ASP A 65 3.74 9.46 -1.32
CA ASP A 65 4.69 10.57 -1.44
C ASP A 65 5.83 10.21 -2.41
N ARG A 66 6.71 11.16 -2.70
CA ARG A 66 7.84 10.95 -3.63
C ARG A 66 8.76 9.82 -3.16
N ASP A 67 8.94 9.69 -1.85
CA ASP A 67 9.86 8.73 -1.25
C ASP A 67 9.33 7.29 -1.32
N SER A 68 8.06 7.09 -0.99
CA SER A 68 7.39 5.78 -1.11
C SER A 68 7.16 5.35 -2.56
N ALA A 69 7.03 6.29 -3.49
CA ALA A 69 6.92 6.01 -4.92
C ALA A 69 8.28 5.88 -5.64
N ALA A 70 9.41 6.07 -4.94
CA ALA A 70 10.74 6.19 -5.55
C ALA A 70 11.13 4.98 -6.41
N LEU A 71 10.66 3.78 -6.05
CA LEU A 71 10.98 2.53 -6.73
C LEU A 71 9.95 2.09 -7.79
N LEU A 72 8.84 2.82 -7.95
CA LEU A 72 7.82 2.48 -8.94
C LEU A 72 8.31 2.71 -10.37
N ALA A 73 7.96 1.79 -11.26
CA ALA A 73 8.16 1.94 -12.69
C ALA A 73 7.42 3.18 -13.22
N SER A 74 7.98 3.86 -14.23
CA SER A 74 7.37 5.05 -14.81
C SER A 74 5.96 4.80 -15.37
N ALA A 75 5.71 3.59 -15.90
CA ALA A 75 4.42 3.19 -16.44
C ALA A 75 3.33 3.02 -15.36
N SER A 76 3.73 2.81 -14.10
CA SER A 76 2.83 2.53 -12.98
C SER A 76 2.55 3.75 -12.12
N ARG A 77 3.21 4.87 -12.39
CA ARG A 77 2.99 6.12 -11.65
C ARG A 77 1.65 6.74 -12.06
N GLY A 78 0.79 6.99 -11.08
CA GLY A 78 -0.48 7.67 -11.27
C GLY A 78 -0.34 9.18 -11.44
N GLU A 79 -1.46 9.89 -11.33
CA GLU A 79 -1.52 11.35 -11.37
C GLU A 79 -0.71 11.96 -10.20
N ILE A 80 0.16 12.92 -10.53
CA ILE A 80 0.91 13.67 -9.53
C ILE A 80 0.02 14.82 -9.08
N LEU A 81 -0.47 14.72 -7.84
CA LEU A 81 -1.18 15.81 -7.18
C LEU A 81 -0.14 16.86 -6.77
N GLU A 82 0.00 17.92 -7.56
CA GLU A 82 0.75 19.09 -7.14
C GLU A 82 0.00 19.74 -5.97
N SER A 83 0.65 19.77 -4.81
CA SER A 83 0.19 20.60 -3.71
C SER A 83 0.53 22.03 -4.12
N ASP A 84 -0.49 22.89 -4.31
CA ASP A 84 -0.29 24.34 -4.37
C ASP A 84 0.41 24.79 -3.08
N GLU A 85 1.74 24.78 -3.08
CA GLU A 85 2.54 25.42 -2.03
C GLU A 85 2.52 26.92 -2.30
N SER A 86 1.63 27.63 -1.57
CA SER A 86 1.73 29.07 -1.32
C SER A 86 2.42 29.33 0.00
#